data_AF-A0A835A9C9-F1
#
_entry.id   AF-A0A835A9C9-F1
#
_cell.length_a   1.000
_cell.length_b   1.000
_cell.length_c   1.000
_cell.angle_alpha   90.00
_cell.angle_beta   90.00
_cell.angle_gamma   90.00
#
_symmetry.space_group_name_H-M   'P 1'
#
loop_
_entity.id
_entity.type
_entity.pdbx_description
1 polymer ?
#
loop_
_entity_poly.entity_id
_entity_poly.type
_entity_poly.pdbx_seq_one_letter_code
_entity_poly.pdbx_strand_id
1 'polypeptide(L)'
;MTCQHAVEQGKRITIKLSGSAEECKAQVQHSDEESDLAILLVNMPSKYPKLIFREKSEDVSVGELVFLLAYYNPDGLEALCLDSDVHPGRICRPLFASPSNTELTEVVHSCLSKSGCSGGPRIYGGKAMEYTCNLGIRWSMPVLLSQ
;
A
#
# COMPACT_ATOMS: atom_id res chain seq x y z
N MET A 1 -0.51 2.41 8.05
CA MET A 1 -0.70 1.00 7.66
C MET A 1 0.24 0.72 6.50
N THR A 2 0.83 -0.48 6.47
CA THR A 2 1.78 -0.94 5.45
C THR A 2 1.71 -2.47 5.36
N CYS A 3 2.49 -3.07 4.47
CA CYS A 3 2.64 -4.53 4.43
C CYS A 3 3.51 -5.04 5.59
N GLN A 4 3.18 -6.20 6.15
CA GLN A 4 3.93 -6.79 7.26
C GLN A 4 5.37 -7.08 6.87
N HIS A 5 5.61 -7.66 5.69
CA HIS A 5 6.95 -7.98 5.22
C HIS A 5 7.86 -6.74 5.06
N ALA A 6 7.26 -5.55 4.89
CA ALA A 6 8.01 -4.30 4.74
C ALA A 6 8.57 -3.78 6.07
N VAL A 7 8.02 -4.23 7.19
CA VAL A 7 8.41 -3.82 8.54
C VAL A 7 8.93 -4.99 9.38
N GLU A 8 8.91 -6.20 8.83
CA GLU A 8 9.46 -7.39 9.43
C GLU A 8 10.99 -7.39 9.32
N GLN A 9 11.61 -6.90 10.38
CA GLN A 9 13.01 -7.04 10.77
C GLN A 9 13.16 -6.15 11.99
N GLY A 10 13.79 -6.61 13.08
CA GLY A 10 13.94 -5.89 14.37
C GLY A 10 14.75 -4.57 14.33
N LYS A 11 14.52 -3.74 13.32
CA LYS A 11 15.12 -2.45 13.02
C LYS A 11 14.15 -1.35 13.45
N ARG A 12 14.71 -0.18 13.79
CA ARG A 12 13.93 1.03 14.06
C ARG A 12 13.27 1.51 12.77
N ILE A 13 11.94 1.59 12.76
CA ILE A 13 11.17 2.10 11.63
C ILE A 13 11.11 3.62 11.72
N THR A 14 11.44 4.28 10.62
CA THR A 14 11.39 5.73 10.48
C THR A 14 10.61 6.06 9.21
N ILE A 15 9.72 7.06 9.30
CA ILE A 15 8.81 7.45 8.22
C ILE A 15 9.13 8.89 7.83
N LYS A 16 9.38 9.12 6.54
CA LYS A 16 9.51 10.45 5.98
C LYS A 16 8.15 10.91 5.45
N LEU A 17 7.74 12.13 5.80
CA LEU A 17 6.45 12.67 5.39
C LEU A 17 6.54 13.34 4.02
N SER A 18 5.46 13.21 3.23
CA SER A 18 5.36 13.87 1.93
C SER A 18 5.47 15.38 2.09
N GLY A 19 6.27 16.02 1.25
CA GLY A 19 6.47 17.48 1.31
C GLY A 19 7.21 17.96 2.56
N SER A 20 7.81 17.06 3.34
CA SER A 20 8.63 17.39 4.50
C SER A 20 10.00 16.70 4.43
N ALA A 21 11.01 17.37 4.97
CA ALA A 21 12.30 16.74 5.26
C ALA A 21 12.30 16.02 6.61
N GLU A 22 11.23 16.17 7.40
CA GLU A 22 11.12 15.56 8.72
C GLU A 22 10.93 14.05 8.66
N GLU A 23 11.61 13.39 9.59
CA GLU A 23 11.53 11.96 9.82
C GLU A 23 10.84 11.70 11.17
N CYS A 24 9.81 10.86 11.14
CA CYS A 24 9.06 10.44 12.31
C CYS A 24 9.41 9.00 12.69
N LYS A 25 9.75 8.77 13.96
CA LYS A 25 9.87 7.40 14.47
C LYS A 25 8.50 6.74 14.49
N ALA A 26 8.46 5.47 14.07
CA ALA A 26 7.26 4.66 14.07
C ALA A 26 7.45 3.42 14.94
N GLN A 27 6.36 2.96 15.54
CA GLN A 27 6.30 1.70 16.28
C GLN A 27 5.25 0.79 15.66
N VAL A 28 5.55 -0.50 15.53
CA VAL A 28 4.55 -1.48 15.10
C VAL A 28 3.58 -1.69 16.26
N GLN A 29 2.31 -1.34 16.05
CA GLN A 29 1.24 -1.54 17.04
C GLN A 29 0.57 -2.90 16.86
N HIS A 30 0.42 -3.34 15.61
CA HIS A 30 -0.15 -4.63 15.26
C HIS A 30 0.47 -5.11 13.94
N SER A 31 0.62 -6.42 13.79
CA SER A 31 1.10 -7.06 12.57
C SER A 31 0.41 -8.41 12.42
N ASP A 32 0.01 -8.72 11.20
CA ASP A 32 -0.58 -9.99 10.81
C ASP A 32 0.17 -10.54 9.59
N GLU A 33 0.79 -11.69 9.76
CA GLU A 33 1.58 -12.36 8.71
C GLU A 33 0.67 -12.97 7.64
N GLU A 34 -0.53 -13.42 8.03
CA GLU A 34 -1.44 -14.11 7.11
C GLU A 34 -1.98 -13.16 6.03
N SER A 35 -2.46 -11.99 6.44
CA SER A 35 -2.90 -10.93 5.52
C SER A 35 -1.77 -10.05 4.98
N ASP A 36 -0.53 -10.22 5.45
CA ASP A 36 0.62 -9.36 5.17
C ASP A 36 0.33 -7.88 5.48
N LEU A 37 -0.28 -7.59 6.64
CA LEU A 37 -0.65 -6.24 7.08
C LEU A 37 0.02 -5.84 8.40
N ALA A 38 0.44 -4.58 8.49
CA ALA A 38 0.94 -3.98 9.72
C ALA A 38 0.38 -2.58 9.97
N ILE A 39 0.02 -2.32 11.23
CA ILE A 39 -0.40 -1.01 11.73
C ILE A 39 0.77 -0.38 12.49
N LEU A 40 1.13 0.82 12.06
CA LEU A 40 2.20 1.62 12.67
C LEU A 40 1.59 2.78 13.46
N LEU A 41 2.05 2.96 14.68
CA LEU A 41 1.82 4.15 15.48
C LEU A 41 2.93 5.17 15.21
N VAL A 42 2.54 6.39 14.85
CA VAL A 42 3.45 7.46 14.42
C VAL A 42 2.99 8.78 15.05
N ASN A 43 3.92 9.51 15.64
CA ASN A 43 3.65 10.84 16.18
C ASN A 43 3.68 11.88 15.06
N MET A 44 2.55 12.03 14.38
CA MET A 44 2.38 12.94 13.25
C MET A 44 2.02 14.36 13.71
N PRO A 45 2.40 15.40 12.95
CA PRO A 45 1.89 16.75 13.15
C PRO A 45 0.35 16.77 13.10
N SER A 46 -0.29 17.53 14.00
CA SER A 46 -1.76 17.54 14.19
C SER A 46 -2.58 17.93 12.96
N LYS A 47 -1.96 18.59 11.97
CA LYS A 47 -2.58 19.04 10.71
C LYS A 47 -2.15 18.24 9.48
N TYR A 48 -1.47 17.11 9.65
CA TYR A 48 -1.03 16.32 8.51
C TYR A 48 -2.24 15.71 7.77
N PRO A 49 -2.31 15.83 6.43
CA PRO A 49 -3.45 15.35 5.65
C PRO A 49 -3.63 13.83 5.80
N LYS A 50 -4.89 13.41 5.93
CA LYS A 50 -5.27 12.00 6.02
C LYS A 50 -5.94 11.58 4.71
N LEU A 51 -5.65 10.36 4.26
CA LEU A 51 -6.40 9.77 3.16
C LEU A 51 -7.83 9.47 3.63
N ILE A 52 -8.78 9.76 2.75
CA ILE A 52 -10.19 9.40 2.95
C ILE A 52 -10.37 8.02 2.35
N PHE A 53 -10.81 7.06 3.16
CA PHE A 53 -11.11 5.71 2.72
C PHE A 53 -12.49 5.63 2.07
N ARG A 54 -12.67 4.70 1.14
CA ARG A 54 -14.00 4.31 0.65
C ARG A 54 -14.76 3.57 1.75
N GLU A 55 -16.08 3.65 1.70
CA GLU A 55 -16.96 2.91 2.63
C GLU A 55 -17.05 1.42 2.28
N LYS A 56 -16.82 1.05 1.02
CA LYS A 56 -16.83 -0.33 0.54
C LYS A 56 -15.76 -0.55 -0.53
N SER A 57 -14.98 -1.61 -0.37
CA SER A 57 -13.96 -2.03 -1.34
C SER A 57 -14.55 -2.76 -2.56
N GLU A 58 -15.83 -3.14 -2.50
CA GLU A 58 -16.58 -3.83 -3.56
C GLU A 58 -17.01 -2.91 -4.70
N ASP A 59 -17.05 -1.59 -4.47
CA ASP A 59 -17.55 -0.60 -5.43
C ASP A 59 -16.54 -0.25 -6.54
N VAL A 60 -15.71 -1.21 -6.96
CA VAL A 60 -14.64 -1.01 -7.94
C VAL A 60 -14.92 -1.83 -9.18
N SER A 61 -14.90 -1.20 -10.36
CA SER A 61 -15.23 -1.86 -11.63
C SER A 61 -14.00 -2.14 -12.49
N VAL A 62 -14.06 -3.20 -13.30
CA VAL A 62 -13.03 -3.47 -14.33
C VAL A 62 -12.89 -2.26 -15.25
N GLY A 63 -11.64 -1.87 -15.53
CA GLY A 63 -11.30 -0.74 -16.38
C GLY A 63 -11.26 0.61 -15.66
N GLU A 64 -11.72 0.70 -14.42
CA GLU A 64 -11.67 1.93 -13.62
C GLU A 64 -10.21 2.38 -13.39
N LEU A 65 -9.99 3.70 -13.43
CA LEU A 65 -8.67 4.28 -13.24
C LEU A 65 -8.24 4.17 -11.77
N VAL A 66 -7.00 3.76 -11.57
CA VAL A 66 -6.37 3.61 -10.26
C VAL A 66 -5.01 4.25 -10.25
N PHE A 67 -4.66 4.85 -9.11
CA PHE A 67 -3.33 5.39 -8.87
C PHE A 67 -2.71 4.66 -7.69
N LEU A 68 -1.54 4.05 -7.91
CA LEU A 68 -0.70 3.53 -6.85
C LEU A 68 0.25 4.66 -6.42
N LEU A 69 0.14 5.08 -5.16
CA LEU A 69 1.07 6.00 -4.54
C LEU A 69 2.16 5.19 -3.84
N ALA A 70 3.40 5.36 -4.28
CA ALA A 70 4.52 4.63 -3.74
C ALA A 70 5.72 5.54 -3.50
N TYR A 71 6.52 5.16 -2.52
CA TYR A 71 7.81 5.77 -2.21
C TYR A 71 8.86 4.72 -2.55
N TYR A 72 9.61 4.91 -3.64
CA TYR A 72 10.65 3.97 -4.04
C TYR A 72 11.99 4.67 -4.18
N ASN A 73 13.06 3.87 -4.09
CA ASN A 73 14.41 4.29 -4.40
C ASN A 73 14.73 3.81 -5.83
N PRO A 74 14.66 4.67 -6.86
CA PRO A 74 14.87 4.26 -8.26
C PRO A 74 16.20 3.55 -8.52
N ASP A 75 17.24 3.89 -7.75
CA ASP A 75 18.63 3.53 -8.08
C ASP A 75 19.31 2.59 -7.07
N GLY A 76 18.60 2.15 -6.02
CA GLY A 76 19.17 1.29 -4.98
C GLY A 76 20.36 1.92 -4.23
N LEU A 77 20.57 3.23 -4.36
CA LEU A 77 21.66 3.97 -3.73
C LEU A 77 21.38 4.13 -2.23
N GLU A 78 22.41 4.04 -1.40
CA GLU A 78 22.33 4.12 0.07
C GLU A 78 21.74 5.44 0.61
N ALA A 79 21.55 6.44 -0.24
CA ALA A 79 20.86 7.69 0.07
C ALA A 79 19.34 7.52 -0.11
N LEU A 80 18.62 7.49 1.01
CA LEU A 80 17.17 7.31 1.12
C LEU A 80 16.36 8.55 0.67
N CYS A 81 16.60 9.05 -0.55
CA CYS A 81 15.66 9.96 -1.21
C CYS A 81 14.56 9.11 -1.85
N LEU A 82 13.53 8.80 -1.05
CA LEU A 82 12.31 8.23 -1.59
C LEU A 82 11.53 9.36 -2.29
N ASP A 83 11.55 9.37 -3.61
CA ASP A 83 10.62 10.21 -4.38
C ASP A 83 9.23 9.57 -4.29
N SER A 84 8.24 10.37 -3.93
CA SER A 84 6.84 9.97 -4.08
C SER A 84 6.53 9.94 -5.57
N ASP A 85 6.11 8.79 -6.07
CA ASP A 85 5.66 8.65 -7.45
C ASP A 85 4.21 8.16 -7.47
N VAL A 86 3.54 8.51 -8.56
CA VAL A 86 2.15 8.14 -8.82
C VAL A 86 2.15 7.24 -10.05
N HIS A 87 1.87 5.96 -9.84
CA HIS A 87 1.79 4.99 -10.92
C HIS A 87 0.33 4.78 -11.33
N PRO A 88 -0.11 5.35 -12.48
CA PRO A 88 -1.46 5.12 -12.97
C PRO A 88 -1.60 3.72 -13.53
N GLY A 89 -2.81 3.17 -13.44
CA GLY A 89 -3.19 1.90 -14.01
C GLY A 89 -4.70 1.77 -14.09
N ARG A 90 -5.17 0.57 -14.40
CA ARG A 90 -6.59 0.22 -14.43
C ARG A 90 -6.87 -1.02 -13.61
N ILE A 91 -8.10 -1.15 -13.15
CA ILE A 91 -8.56 -2.39 -12.54
C ILE A 91 -8.70 -3.47 -13.59
N CYS A 92 -7.98 -4.56 -13.38
CA CYS A 92 -8.05 -5.75 -14.20
C CYS A 92 -9.09 -6.72 -13.65
N ARG A 93 -9.24 -6.79 -12.33
CA ARG A 93 -10.20 -7.66 -11.64
C ARG A 93 -10.66 -7.02 -10.34
N PRO A 94 -11.98 -6.88 -10.09
CA PRO A 94 -12.52 -6.31 -8.86
C PRO A 94 -12.38 -7.30 -7.70
N LEU A 95 -12.87 -6.93 -6.52
CA LEU A 95 -12.70 -7.71 -5.28
C LEU A 95 -13.10 -9.18 -5.47
N PHE A 96 -12.19 -10.10 -5.14
CA PHE A 96 -12.41 -11.54 -5.23
C PHE A 96 -11.62 -12.27 -4.12
N ALA A 97 -12.06 -13.47 -3.73
CA ALA A 97 -11.33 -14.28 -2.75
C ALA A 97 -9.95 -14.71 -3.30
N SER A 98 -8.90 -14.57 -2.49
CA SER A 98 -7.54 -14.94 -2.89
C SER A 98 -7.47 -16.43 -3.22
N PRO A 99 -6.85 -16.83 -4.34
CA PRO A 99 -6.69 -18.24 -4.69
C PRO A 99 -5.81 -18.99 -3.67
N SER A 100 -4.90 -18.28 -3.00
CA SER A 100 -4.01 -18.84 -1.97
C SER A 100 -4.64 -18.89 -0.57
N ASN A 101 -5.66 -18.08 -0.30
CA ASN A 101 -6.37 -18.08 0.99
C ASN A 101 -7.78 -17.48 0.81
N THR A 102 -8.82 -18.31 0.89
CA THR A 102 -10.20 -17.89 0.66
C THR A 102 -10.75 -16.93 1.73
N GLU A 103 -10.08 -16.82 2.88
CA GLU A 103 -10.41 -15.85 3.94
C GLU A 103 -9.91 -14.43 3.61
N LEU A 104 -9.01 -14.32 2.62
CA LEU A 104 -8.49 -13.06 2.13
C LEU A 104 -9.17 -12.65 0.83
N THR A 105 -9.28 -11.36 0.61
CA THR A 105 -9.79 -10.81 -0.65
C THR A 105 -8.72 -9.99 -1.37
N GLU A 106 -8.79 -9.90 -2.69
CA GLU A 106 -7.82 -9.20 -3.53
C GLU A 106 -8.51 -8.46 -4.68
N VAL A 107 -7.80 -7.51 -5.28
CA VAL A 107 -8.15 -6.75 -6.50
C VAL A 107 -6.89 -6.71 -7.33
N VAL A 108 -7.03 -6.96 -8.62
CA VAL A 108 -5.90 -6.93 -9.56
C VAL A 108 -5.93 -5.62 -10.32
N HIS A 109 -4.79 -4.96 -10.43
CA HIS A 109 -4.64 -3.71 -11.17
C HIS A 109 -3.40 -3.73 -12.08
N SER A 110 -3.40 -2.88 -13.11
CA SER A 110 -2.30 -2.75 -14.07
C SER A 110 -1.28 -1.66 -13.72
N CYS A 111 -1.33 -1.06 -12.51
CA CYS A 111 -0.32 -0.07 -12.11
C CYS A 111 1.08 -0.68 -12.21
N LEU A 112 2.03 0.08 -12.77
CA LEU A 112 3.43 -0.33 -12.79
C LEU A 112 3.95 -0.35 -11.35
N SER A 113 4.14 -1.55 -10.80
CA SER A 113 4.68 -1.74 -9.46
C SER A 113 6.17 -2.06 -9.54
N LYS A 114 6.96 -1.44 -8.67
CA LYS A 114 8.40 -1.64 -8.52
C LYS A 114 8.72 -2.01 -7.07
N SER A 115 9.95 -2.46 -6.82
CA SER A 115 10.45 -2.62 -5.45
C SER A 115 10.29 -1.31 -4.67
N GLY A 116 9.76 -1.38 -3.44
CA GLY A 116 9.40 -0.20 -2.63
C GLY A 116 7.95 0.25 -2.74
N CYS A 117 7.15 -0.31 -3.65
CA CYS A 117 5.71 0.01 -3.73
C CYS A 117 4.84 -0.69 -2.67
N SER A 118 5.39 -1.68 -1.95
CA SER A 118 4.69 -2.41 -0.89
C SER A 118 4.16 -1.47 0.19
N GLY A 119 2.93 -1.70 0.64
CA GLY A 119 2.25 -0.85 1.63
C GLY A 119 1.74 0.50 1.11
N GLY A 120 2.04 0.86 -0.14
CA GLY A 120 1.55 2.08 -0.77
C GLY A 120 0.02 2.09 -0.94
N PRO A 121 -0.67 3.22 -0.71
CA PRO A 121 -2.12 3.29 -0.90
C PRO A 121 -2.48 3.31 -2.39
N ARG A 122 -3.59 2.63 -2.72
CA ARG A 122 -4.23 2.68 -4.03
C ARG A 122 -5.43 3.62 -3.96
N ILE A 123 -5.51 4.55 -4.91
CA ILE A 123 -6.51 5.63 -4.94
C ILE A 123 -7.43 5.46 -6.16
N TYR A 124 -8.74 5.48 -5.89
CA TYR A 124 -9.85 5.37 -6.85
C TYR A 124 -10.84 6.50 -6.61
N GLY A 125 -11.20 7.25 -7.65
CA GLY A 125 -12.14 8.37 -7.50
C GLY A 125 -11.75 9.37 -6.39
N GLY A 126 -10.43 9.53 -6.13
CA GLY A 126 -9.89 10.37 -5.06
C GLY A 126 -9.91 9.78 -3.65
N LYS A 127 -10.30 8.52 -3.47
CA LYS A 127 -10.38 7.83 -2.16
C LYS A 127 -9.48 6.60 -2.11
N ALA A 128 -8.91 6.35 -0.93
CA ALA A 128 -8.11 5.15 -0.67
C ALA A 128 -9.01 3.93 -0.44
N MET A 129 -8.52 2.76 -0.81
CA MET A 129 -9.22 1.49 -0.54
C MET A 129 -9.16 1.12 0.94
N GLU A 130 -10.28 0.70 1.52
CA GLU A 130 -10.34 0.24 2.90
C GLU A 130 -9.70 -1.15 3.04
N TYR A 131 -8.96 -1.36 4.12
CA TYR A 131 -8.38 -2.65 4.49
C TYR A 131 -9.12 -3.13 5.75
N THR A 132 -10.07 -4.04 5.60
CA THR A 132 -10.84 -4.54 6.75
C THR A 132 -10.10 -5.70 7.41
N CYS A 133 -9.75 -5.54 8.69
CA CYS A 133 -8.93 -6.49 9.46
C CYS A 133 -9.66 -7.81 9.84
N ASN A 134 -10.95 -7.97 9.48
CA ASN A 134 -11.71 -9.20 9.76
C ASN A 134 -11.76 -10.17 8.58
N LEU A 135 -11.34 -9.76 7.38
CA LEU A 135 -11.38 -10.54 6.11
C LEU A 135 -10.15 -10.20 5.22
N GLY A 136 -8.99 -10.00 5.86
CA GLY A 136 -7.77 -9.37 5.33
C GLY A 136 -7.70 -9.18 3.81
N ILE A 137 -7.55 -7.94 3.35
CA ILE A 137 -7.36 -7.68 1.92
C ILE A 137 -5.88 -7.81 1.57
N ARG A 138 -5.53 -8.82 0.77
CA ARG A 138 -4.20 -9.03 0.21
C ARG A 138 -4.17 -8.53 -1.23
N TRP A 139 -3.07 -7.97 -1.71
CA TRP A 139 -2.99 -7.47 -3.08
C TRP A 139 -1.95 -8.24 -3.88
N SER A 140 -2.37 -8.92 -4.94
CA SER A 140 -1.50 -9.60 -5.88
C SER A 140 -1.07 -8.66 -7.02
N MET A 141 0.23 -8.63 -7.30
CA MET A 141 0.75 -8.00 -8.51
C MET A 141 0.40 -8.87 -9.73
N PRO A 142 0.03 -8.29 -10.88
CA PRO A 142 0.21 -9.03 -12.12
C PRO A 142 1.70 -9.30 -12.28
N VAL A 143 2.07 -10.58 -12.34
CA VAL A 143 3.37 -10.98 -12.88
C VAL A 143 3.38 -10.47 -14.32
N LEU A 144 4.21 -9.47 -14.60
CA LEU A 144 4.61 -9.18 -15.96
C LEU A 144 5.30 -10.45 -16.46
N LEU A 145 4.58 -11.27 -17.22
CA LEU A 145 5.20 -12.23 -18.11
C LEU A 145 5.99 -11.38 -19.12
N SER A 146 7.27 -11.15 -18.84
CA SER A 146 8.21 -10.74 -19.86
C SER A 146 8.17 -11.82 -20.95
N GLN A 147 7.87 -11.41 -22.17
CA GLN A 147 8.03 -12.24 -23.36
C GLN A 147 9.49 -12.64 -23.55
#